data_AF-A0A536ZBR6-F1
#
_entry.id   AF-A0A536ZBR6-F1
#
_cell.length_a   1.000
_cell.length_b   1.000
_cell.length_c   1.000
_cell.angle_alpha   90.00
_cell.angle_beta   90.00
_cell.angle_gamma   90.00
#
_symmetry.space_group_name_H-M   'P 1'
#
loop_
_entity.id
_entity.type
_entity.pdbx_description
1 polymer ?
#
loop_
_entity_poly.entity_id
_entity_poly.type
_entity_poly.pdbx_seq_one_letter_code
_entity_poly.pdbx_strand_id
1 'polypeptide(L)'
;DTAFTASRVNQVVPEVYDPKTDRNIALENARMAFPLYPQLEVVETGPGKDDWKVCTFDGEMDYGNEAIPGGAKFGIGGGTPNFKKGTTWCLDVLAALKDPNRDIPAKNHWTLVDIASEVRPYCCPTASLVEIDPDGHTVSHKWFMISGQDQNGDQTGTVETIDFADAKPRWEKVGSILQPLATTKAVLLPDGTVLIGQGVNRSPGCNVDGRPCTFEEREGHHFQMFDPATSSVTKLAKTTVSRGLHGTATLLPDASVFFAGENREALVRPDDPSFPLMSSYAGLLPHGDPDQGVPVGQVFSPPYLFKHDGSRAARPVIAKAPKKIAYRGSFDVRVAGDPSEIASVALLRSDHNTHSLTTGDRYVKLAFRAKRDDDDGELRVRAPKLPAQAVPGIYMLFVVDKNGVPSVGRRVNLKPETNERDERDRDDDE
;
A
#
# COMPACT_ATOMS: atom_id res chain seq x y z
N ASP A 1 -23.86 -24.79 14.42
CA ASP A 1 -24.35 -25.72 13.39
C ASP A 1 -23.14 -26.31 12.67
N THR A 2 -22.94 -27.62 12.78
CA THR A 2 -21.82 -28.35 12.14
C THR A 2 -21.86 -28.21 10.61
N ALA A 3 -23.03 -27.99 10.00
CA ALA A 3 -23.16 -27.72 8.57
C ALA A 3 -22.62 -26.33 8.20
N PHE A 4 -22.85 -25.30 9.02
CA PHE A 4 -22.26 -23.97 8.85
C PHE A 4 -20.73 -23.97 9.08
N THR A 5 -20.24 -24.79 10.02
CA THR A 5 -18.79 -24.97 10.23
C THR A 5 -18.13 -25.73 9.08
N ALA A 6 -18.84 -26.67 8.45
CA ALA A 6 -18.40 -27.40 7.26
C ALA A 6 -18.52 -26.55 5.97
N SER A 7 -19.39 -25.54 5.96
CA SER A 7 -19.58 -24.60 4.84
C SER A 7 -18.69 -23.36 4.92
N ARG A 8 -17.72 -23.29 5.85
CA ARG A 8 -16.63 -22.32 5.73
C ARG A 8 -15.92 -22.66 4.42
N VAL A 9 -16.27 -21.96 3.35
CA VAL A 9 -15.66 -22.10 2.03
C VAL A 9 -14.17 -21.87 2.24
N ASN A 10 -13.42 -22.96 2.27
CA ASN A 10 -11.97 -22.98 2.48
C ASN A 10 -11.25 -22.75 1.14
N GLN A 11 -11.81 -21.90 0.28
CA GLN A 11 -11.37 -21.70 -1.10
C GLN A 11 -11.34 -20.19 -1.33
N VAL A 12 -10.20 -19.65 -1.74
CA VAL A 12 -10.12 -18.25 -2.15
C VAL A 12 -10.42 -18.18 -3.64
N VAL A 13 -11.63 -17.73 -3.96
CA VAL A 13 -12.08 -17.47 -5.32
C VAL A 13 -12.02 -15.96 -5.52
N PRO A 14 -11.25 -15.46 -6.50
CA PRO A 14 -11.32 -14.05 -6.86
C PRO A 14 -12.73 -13.70 -7.32
N GLU A 15 -13.25 -12.57 -6.86
CA GLU A 15 -14.55 -12.05 -7.27
C GLU A 15 -14.41 -10.69 -7.92
N VAL A 16 -15.21 -10.44 -8.94
CA VAL A 16 -15.34 -9.12 -9.57
C VAL A 16 -16.72 -8.56 -9.23
N TYR A 17 -16.77 -7.38 -8.60
CA TYR A 17 -18.02 -6.68 -8.35
C TYR A 17 -18.51 -5.97 -9.62
N ASP A 18 -19.73 -6.27 -10.05
CA ASP A 18 -20.43 -5.57 -11.11
C ASP A 18 -21.43 -4.55 -10.51
N PRO A 19 -21.13 -3.24 -10.57
CA PRO A 19 -21.99 -2.21 -10.02
C PRO A 19 -23.31 -2.02 -10.80
N LYS A 20 -23.42 -2.54 -12.04
CA LYS A 20 -24.67 -2.42 -12.82
C LYS A 20 -25.72 -3.40 -12.35
N THR A 21 -25.30 -4.59 -11.94
CA THR A 21 -26.19 -5.65 -11.45
C THR A 21 -26.19 -5.77 -9.93
N ASP A 22 -25.29 -5.04 -9.26
CA ASP A 22 -25.03 -5.09 -7.81
C ASP A 22 -24.73 -6.53 -7.34
N ARG A 23 -23.82 -7.19 -8.06
CA ARG A 23 -23.46 -8.59 -7.82
C ARG A 23 -21.96 -8.83 -7.93
N ASN A 24 -21.47 -9.76 -7.13
CA ASN A 24 -20.15 -10.34 -7.33
C ASN A 24 -20.23 -11.48 -8.36
N ILE A 25 -19.27 -11.48 -9.28
CA ILE A 25 -19.04 -12.55 -10.25
C ILE A 25 -17.82 -13.33 -9.76
N ALA A 26 -18.05 -14.56 -9.32
CA ALA A 26 -16.97 -15.47 -8.94
C ALA A 26 -16.17 -15.91 -10.18
N LEU A 27 -14.84 -15.88 -10.08
CA LEU A 27 -13.92 -16.42 -11.06
C LEU A 27 -13.45 -17.80 -10.59
N GLU A 28 -14.36 -18.79 -10.64
CA GLU A 28 -14.05 -20.16 -10.21
C GLU A 28 -12.92 -20.79 -11.03
N ASN A 29 -12.74 -20.34 -12.26
CA ASN A 29 -11.63 -20.70 -13.12
C ASN A 29 -10.27 -20.10 -12.72
N ALA A 30 -10.19 -19.26 -11.69
CA ALA A 30 -9.00 -18.54 -11.26
C ALA A 30 -8.69 -18.70 -9.76
N ARG A 31 -8.97 -19.86 -9.17
CA ARG A 31 -8.66 -20.18 -7.77
C ARG A 31 -7.15 -20.19 -7.52
N MET A 32 -6.72 -19.69 -6.36
CA MET A 32 -5.32 -19.68 -5.92
C MET A 32 -5.23 -19.66 -4.39
N ALA A 33 -4.12 -20.13 -3.80
CA ALA A 33 -3.85 -19.94 -2.38
C ALA A 33 -3.12 -18.62 -2.14
N PHE A 34 -3.54 -17.87 -1.12
CA PHE A 34 -2.98 -16.58 -0.74
C PHE A 34 -2.56 -16.58 0.74
N PRO A 35 -1.59 -15.75 1.14
CA PRO A 35 -1.31 -15.46 2.56
C PRO A 35 -2.52 -14.80 3.23
N LEU A 36 -2.51 -14.75 4.57
CA LEU A 36 -3.64 -14.22 5.35
C LEU A 36 -4.01 -12.77 4.97
N TYR A 37 -3.00 -11.96 4.66
CA TYR A 37 -3.15 -10.59 4.19
C TYR A 37 -2.36 -10.43 2.88
N PRO A 38 -2.91 -10.90 1.75
CA PRO A 38 -2.22 -10.80 0.48
C PRO A 38 -2.22 -9.36 -0.02
N GLN A 39 -1.05 -8.87 -0.44
CA GLN A 39 -1.02 -7.69 -1.28
C GLN A 39 -1.71 -8.07 -2.60
N LEU A 40 -2.78 -7.38 -2.95
CA LEU A 40 -3.52 -7.52 -4.20
C LEU A 40 -3.82 -6.13 -4.73
N GLU A 41 -3.32 -5.82 -5.92
CA GLU A 41 -3.50 -4.48 -6.48
C GLU A 41 -3.57 -4.52 -8.02
N VAL A 42 -4.37 -3.61 -8.57
CA VAL A 42 -4.49 -3.41 -10.02
C VAL A 42 -3.23 -2.73 -10.54
N VAL A 43 -2.52 -3.38 -11.47
CA VAL A 43 -1.34 -2.83 -12.11
C VAL A 43 -1.56 -2.62 -13.60
N GLU A 44 -0.86 -1.64 -14.16
CA GLU A 44 -0.87 -1.37 -15.59
C GLU A 44 0.31 -2.12 -16.23
N THR A 45 0.02 -2.84 -17.30
CA THR A 45 0.94 -3.74 -18.01
C THR A 45 1.19 -3.31 -19.46
N GLY A 46 0.61 -2.16 -19.85
CA GLY A 46 0.71 -1.60 -21.19
C GLY A 46 -0.14 -0.33 -21.34
N PRO A 47 -0.02 0.39 -22.47
CA PRO A 47 -0.63 1.71 -22.66
C PRO A 47 -2.13 1.68 -23.02
N GLY A 48 -2.68 0.51 -23.30
CA GLY A 48 -4.07 0.31 -23.69
C GLY A 48 -5.03 0.26 -22.49
N LYS A 49 -6.30 0.57 -22.74
CA LYS A 49 -7.35 0.57 -21.71
C LYS A 49 -7.54 -0.78 -21.01
N ASP A 50 -7.30 -1.87 -21.73
CA ASP A 50 -7.45 -3.24 -21.23
C ASP A 50 -6.11 -3.86 -20.80
N ASP A 51 -5.02 -3.10 -20.85
CA ASP A 51 -3.67 -3.56 -20.51
C ASP A 51 -3.42 -3.45 -19.00
N TRP A 52 -4.29 -4.08 -18.20
CA TRP A 52 -4.16 -4.13 -16.76
C TRP A 52 -4.38 -5.55 -16.24
N LYS A 53 -3.80 -5.84 -15.07
CA LYS A 53 -3.93 -7.11 -14.35
C LYS A 53 -4.14 -6.83 -12.87
N VAL A 54 -4.56 -7.85 -12.12
CA VAL A 54 -4.50 -7.82 -10.65
C VAL A 54 -3.33 -8.69 -10.24
N CYS A 55 -2.31 -8.10 -9.63
CA CYS A 55 -1.14 -8.83 -9.19
C CYS A 55 -1.18 -9.08 -7.70
N THR A 56 -0.50 -10.14 -7.25
CA THR A 56 -0.35 -10.50 -5.86
C THR A 56 1.09 -10.80 -5.49
N PHE A 57 1.43 -10.66 -4.21
CA PHE A 57 2.70 -11.12 -3.63
C PHE A 57 2.46 -12.31 -2.70
N ASP A 58 3.35 -13.30 -2.77
CA ASP A 58 3.30 -14.59 -2.04
C ASP A 58 2.09 -15.47 -2.41
N GLY A 59 1.50 -15.32 -3.60
CA GLY A 59 0.48 -16.26 -4.09
C GLY A 59 1.09 -17.61 -4.49
N GLU A 60 0.39 -18.72 -4.27
CA GLU A 60 0.83 -20.05 -4.74
C GLU A 60 -0.33 -20.80 -5.41
N MET A 61 -0.13 -21.22 -6.66
CA MET A 61 -1.11 -22.07 -7.36
C MET A 61 -1.10 -23.49 -6.79
N ASP A 62 0.09 -24.03 -6.54
CA ASP A 62 0.28 -25.44 -6.17
C ASP A 62 0.61 -25.56 -4.69
N TYR A 63 -0.42 -25.41 -3.85
CA TYR A 63 -0.28 -25.50 -2.40
C TYR A 63 -0.87 -26.78 -1.81
N GLY A 64 -0.02 -27.80 -1.61
CA GLY A 64 -0.32 -29.02 -0.86
C GLY A 64 -1.48 -29.87 -1.43
N ASN A 65 -1.88 -30.89 -0.67
CA ASN A 65 -3.06 -31.69 -1.00
C ASN A 65 -4.31 -30.91 -0.59
N GLU A 66 -5.13 -30.59 -1.57
CA GLU A 66 -6.39 -29.92 -1.38
C GLU A 66 -7.35 -30.84 -0.60
N ALA A 67 -7.87 -30.39 0.55
CA ALA A 67 -8.75 -31.21 1.39
C ALA A 67 -10.10 -31.54 0.71
N ILE A 68 -10.40 -30.79 -0.36
CA ILE A 68 -11.47 -30.98 -1.34
C ILE A 68 -10.77 -30.76 -2.69
N PRO A 69 -10.99 -31.57 -3.75
CA PRO A 69 -10.44 -31.26 -5.08
C PRO A 69 -10.73 -29.81 -5.47
N GLY A 70 -9.70 -28.99 -5.62
CA GLY A 70 -9.72 -27.58 -6.01
C GLY A 70 -9.46 -26.50 -4.93
N GLY A 71 -8.86 -26.76 -3.75
CA GLY A 71 -8.31 -25.66 -2.91
C GLY A 71 -7.69 -25.94 -1.53
N ALA A 72 -6.94 -24.94 -1.01
CA ALA A 72 -6.17 -24.95 0.25
C ALA A 72 -6.89 -24.25 1.43
N LYS A 73 -6.65 -24.70 2.68
CA LYS A 73 -7.29 -24.14 3.89
C LYS A 73 -6.81 -22.71 4.22
N PHE A 74 -7.76 -21.79 4.43
CA PHE A 74 -7.51 -20.41 4.86
C PHE A 74 -8.09 -20.14 6.27
N GLY A 75 -7.46 -19.24 7.03
CA GLY A 75 -8.18 -18.49 8.08
C GLY A 75 -8.43 -19.17 9.43
N ILE A 76 -7.52 -20.01 9.92
CA ILE A 76 -7.47 -20.29 11.37
C ILE A 76 -6.08 -19.82 11.83
N GLY A 77 -6.02 -18.82 12.72
CA GLY A 77 -4.75 -18.32 13.26
C GLY A 77 -3.86 -19.48 13.70
N GLY A 78 -2.61 -19.50 13.21
CA GLY A 78 -1.67 -20.61 13.40
C GLY A 78 -1.72 -21.73 12.34
N GLY A 79 -2.56 -21.63 11.32
CA GLY A 79 -2.71 -22.62 10.23
C GLY A 79 -2.56 -22.05 8.82
N THR A 80 -1.98 -20.86 8.66
CA THR A 80 -1.69 -20.27 7.35
C THR A 80 -0.69 -21.13 6.59
N PRO A 81 -0.91 -21.37 5.29
CA PRO A 81 0.09 -21.94 4.40
C PRO A 81 1.47 -21.32 4.63
N ASN A 82 2.49 -22.16 4.76
CA ASN A 82 3.87 -21.67 4.91
C ASN A 82 4.40 -21.25 3.54
N PHE A 83 4.21 -19.97 3.19
CA PHE A 83 4.76 -19.37 1.99
C PHE A 83 6.27 -19.19 2.17
N LYS A 84 7.05 -19.75 1.25
CA LYS A 84 8.53 -19.76 1.31
C LYS A 84 9.20 -19.03 0.15
N LYS A 85 8.41 -18.44 -0.74
CA LYS A 85 8.88 -17.79 -1.95
C LYS A 85 8.13 -16.48 -2.11
N GLY A 86 8.87 -15.43 -2.48
CA GLY A 86 8.37 -14.12 -2.87
C GLY A 86 7.67 -14.10 -4.23
N THR A 87 6.78 -15.05 -4.51
CA THR A 87 6.16 -15.22 -5.83
C THR A 87 5.24 -14.04 -6.16
N THR A 88 5.39 -13.47 -7.35
CA THR A 88 4.45 -12.49 -7.87
C THR A 88 3.67 -13.07 -9.03
N TRP A 89 2.36 -13.20 -8.83
CA TRP A 89 1.43 -13.69 -9.85
C TRP A 89 0.49 -12.59 -10.28
N CYS A 90 0.13 -12.56 -11.55
CA CYS A 90 -0.86 -11.63 -12.07
C CYS A 90 -2.02 -12.37 -12.73
N LEU A 91 -3.23 -12.02 -12.32
CA LEU A 91 -4.48 -12.52 -12.86
C LEU A 91 -4.89 -11.69 -14.07
N ASP A 92 -5.10 -12.37 -15.20
CA ASP A 92 -5.81 -11.82 -16.33
C ASP A 92 -7.32 -11.85 -16.08
N VAL A 93 -7.81 -10.83 -15.36
CA VAL A 93 -9.22 -10.71 -14.97
C VAL A 93 -10.14 -10.68 -16.21
N LEU A 94 -9.73 -9.99 -17.28
CA LEU A 94 -10.53 -9.88 -18.50
C LEU A 94 -10.61 -11.21 -19.25
N ALA A 95 -9.53 -11.97 -19.32
CA ALA A 95 -9.55 -13.31 -19.90
C ALA A 95 -10.39 -14.27 -19.04
N ALA A 96 -10.23 -14.24 -17.71
CA ALA A 96 -10.99 -15.07 -16.79
C ALA A 96 -12.50 -14.82 -16.88
N LEU A 97 -12.93 -13.55 -17.02
CA LEU A 97 -14.33 -13.18 -17.20
C LEU A 97 -14.93 -13.68 -18.53
N LYS A 98 -14.13 -13.70 -19.60
CA LYS A 98 -14.54 -14.09 -20.96
C LYS A 98 -14.53 -15.62 -21.18
N ASP A 99 -13.90 -16.37 -20.28
CA ASP A 99 -13.78 -17.82 -20.36
C ASP A 99 -15.17 -18.50 -20.26
N PRO A 100 -15.58 -19.34 -21.24
CA PRO A 100 -16.85 -20.06 -21.16
C PRO A 100 -16.93 -21.03 -19.97
N ASN A 101 -15.79 -21.44 -19.40
CA ASN A 101 -15.70 -22.30 -18.23
C ASN A 101 -15.45 -21.50 -16.94
N ARG A 102 -15.80 -20.21 -16.89
CA ARG A 102 -15.59 -19.33 -15.73
C ARG A 102 -16.10 -19.91 -14.41
N ASP A 103 -17.22 -20.63 -14.45
CA ASP A 103 -17.88 -21.17 -13.25
C ASP A 103 -17.37 -22.59 -12.88
N ILE A 104 -16.30 -23.07 -13.54
CA ILE A 104 -15.67 -24.37 -13.27
C ILE A 104 -14.38 -24.15 -12.45
N PRO A 105 -14.19 -24.85 -11.32
CA PRO A 105 -12.97 -24.79 -10.53
C PRO A 105 -11.69 -25.02 -11.35
N ALA A 106 -10.85 -24.00 -11.48
CA ALA A 106 -9.54 -24.09 -12.11
C ALA A 106 -8.58 -23.04 -11.54
N LYS A 107 -7.31 -23.10 -11.95
CA LYS A 107 -6.25 -22.13 -11.60
C LYS A 107 -5.74 -21.40 -12.85
N ASN A 108 -6.61 -21.24 -13.83
CA ASN A 108 -6.29 -20.66 -15.13
C ASN A 108 -6.08 -19.14 -14.99
N HIS A 109 -5.54 -18.52 -16.04
CA HIS A 109 -5.42 -17.06 -16.18
C HIS A 109 -4.46 -16.36 -15.21
N TRP A 110 -3.77 -17.12 -14.35
CA TRP A 110 -2.64 -16.63 -13.57
C TRP A 110 -1.32 -16.80 -14.33
N THR A 111 -0.51 -15.76 -14.34
CA THR A 111 0.86 -15.81 -14.88
C THR A 111 1.84 -15.49 -13.77
N LEU A 112 2.84 -16.36 -13.57
CA LEU A 112 3.98 -16.05 -12.72
C LEU A 112 4.80 -14.97 -13.41
N VAL A 113 4.89 -13.80 -12.79
CA VAL A 113 5.68 -12.68 -13.32
C VAL A 113 7.13 -12.85 -12.92
N ASP A 114 7.39 -12.96 -11.62
CA ASP A 114 8.73 -13.16 -11.10
C ASP A 114 8.72 -13.66 -9.64
N ILE A 115 9.90 -13.96 -9.09
CA ILE A 115 10.07 -14.39 -7.70
C ILE A 115 11.07 -13.45 -7.03
N ALA A 116 10.60 -12.68 -6.05
CA ALA A 116 11.45 -11.88 -5.20
C ALA A 116 12.38 -12.77 -4.35
N SER A 117 13.49 -12.20 -3.92
CA SER A 117 14.51 -12.91 -3.14
C SER A 117 14.07 -13.24 -1.71
N GLU A 118 13.16 -12.44 -1.15
CA GLU A 118 12.63 -12.59 0.20
C GLU A 118 11.12 -12.88 0.15
N VAL A 119 10.60 -13.55 1.18
CA VAL A 119 9.16 -13.83 1.34
C VAL A 119 8.56 -12.94 2.44
N ARG A 120 7.25 -12.67 2.38
CA ARG A 120 6.52 -11.82 3.32
C ARG A 120 5.22 -12.52 3.75
N PRO A 121 5.32 -13.66 4.45
CA PRO A 121 4.29 -14.70 4.50
C PRO A 121 3.01 -14.30 5.25
N TYR A 122 3.01 -13.16 5.94
CA TYR A 122 1.89 -12.71 6.76
C TYR A 122 1.30 -11.38 6.27
N CYS A 123 2.09 -10.50 5.65
CA CYS A 123 1.70 -9.24 5.03
C CYS A 123 2.95 -8.53 4.50
N CYS A 124 2.79 -7.54 3.62
CA CYS A 124 3.90 -6.75 3.10
C CYS A 124 3.71 -5.26 3.38
N PRO A 125 4.68 -4.59 4.04
CA PRO A 125 4.80 -3.15 3.92
C PRO A 125 5.11 -2.83 2.45
N THR A 126 4.13 -2.27 1.77
CA THR A 126 4.20 -1.99 0.33
C THR A 126 4.03 -0.50 0.07
N ALA A 127 4.82 0.03 -0.86
CA ALA A 127 4.59 1.35 -1.44
C ALA A 127 4.32 1.19 -2.94
N SER A 128 3.15 1.64 -3.40
CA SER A 128 2.75 1.64 -4.82
C SER A 128 2.81 3.04 -5.44
N LEU A 129 3.65 3.18 -6.47
CA LEU A 129 3.99 4.47 -7.07
C LEU A 129 3.79 4.40 -8.59
N VAL A 130 2.88 5.25 -9.08
CA VAL A 130 2.56 5.38 -10.51
C VAL A 130 3.05 6.73 -11.00
N GLU A 131 3.71 6.77 -12.16
CA GLU A 131 4.06 8.01 -12.86
C GLU A 131 3.44 8.03 -14.26
N ILE A 132 2.77 9.14 -14.57
CA ILE A 132 2.20 9.38 -15.90
C ILE A 132 2.92 10.52 -16.63
N ASP A 133 3.11 10.35 -17.93
CA ASP A 133 3.71 11.36 -18.81
C ASP A 133 2.69 12.46 -19.22
N PRO A 134 3.12 13.51 -19.95
CA PRO A 134 2.22 14.56 -20.45
C PRO A 134 1.09 14.08 -21.38
N ASP A 135 1.25 12.92 -22.02
CA ASP A 135 0.26 12.27 -22.87
C ASP A 135 -0.68 11.33 -22.07
N GLY A 136 -0.42 11.20 -20.77
CA GLY A 136 -1.17 10.38 -19.82
C GLY A 136 -0.87 8.89 -19.93
N HIS A 137 0.24 8.50 -20.55
CA HIS A 137 0.72 7.12 -20.52
C HIS A 137 1.43 6.85 -19.20
N THR A 138 1.27 5.63 -18.69
CA THR A 138 2.06 5.17 -17.55
C THR A 138 3.48 4.89 -18.00
N VAL A 139 4.42 5.62 -17.42
CA VAL A 139 5.86 5.42 -17.65
C VAL A 139 6.52 4.61 -16.55
N SER A 140 5.84 4.45 -15.41
CA SER A 140 6.27 3.59 -14.31
C SER A 140 5.07 3.23 -13.43
N HIS A 141 4.98 1.97 -13.03
CA HIS A 141 4.08 1.49 -11.99
C HIS A 141 4.88 0.55 -11.07
N LYS A 142 5.50 1.12 -10.05
CA LYS A 142 6.40 0.40 -9.16
C LYS A 142 5.71 -0.03 -7.89
N TRP A 143 5.99 -1.27 -7.49
CA TRP A 143 5.90 -1.66 -6.10
C TRP A 143 7.27 -1.64 -5.46
N PHE A 144 7.30 -1.20 -4.20
CA PHE A 144 8.42 -1.43 -3.30
C PHE A 144 7.94 -2.32 -2.17
N MET A 145 8.59 -3.47 -2.03
CA MET A 145 8.38 -4.41 -0.95
C MET A 145 9.48 -4.23 0.09
N ILE A 146 9.10 -3.89 1.31
CA ILE A 146 10.02 -3.48 2.37
C ILE A 146 10.07 -4.54 3.47
N SER A 147 11.27 -4.84 3.97
CA SER A 147 11.53 -5.96 4.88
C SER A 147 11.12 -7.30 4.27
N GLY A 148 11.11 -8.39 5.03
CA GLY A 148 10.84 -9.74 4.55
C GLY A 148 11.52 -10.79 5.42
N GLN A 149 11.46 -12.03 4.98
CA GLN A 149 12.17 -13.16 5.58
C GLN A 149 13.00 -13.86 4.52
N ASP A 150 14.22 -14.24 4.91
CA ASP A 150 15.08 -15.06 4.09
C ASP A 150 14.63 -16.53 4.10
N GLN A 151 15.34 -17.37 3.36
CA GLN A 151 15.07 -18.82 3.30
C GLN A 151 15.18 -19.56 4.65
N ASN A 152 15.86 -18.96 5.65
CA ASN A 152 16.00 -19.51 6.99
C ASN A 152 14.88 -19.03 7.93
N GLY A 153 14.06 -18.07 7.49
CA GLY A 153 13.02 -17.42 8.30
C GLY A 153 13.53 -16.23 9.11
N ASP A 154 14.76 -15.77 8.87
CA ASP A 154 15.32 -14.60 9.54
C ASP A 154 14.78 -13.34 8.90
N GLN A 155 14.41 -12.36 9.75
CA GLN A 155 13.91 -11.07 9.25
C GLN A 155 15.02 -10.33 8.53
N THR A 156 14.68 -9.74 7.38
CA THR A 156 15.61 -8.97 6.56
C THR A 156 15.20 -7.50 6.47
N GLY A 157 16.18 -6.65 6.16
CA GLY A 157 15.97 -5.22 5.90
C GLY A 157 15.73 -4.93 4.42
N THR A 158 15.72 -5.95 3.55
CA THR A 158 15.72 -5.77 2.09
C THR A 158 14.57 -4.89 1.62
N VAL A 159 14.87 -3.97 0.70
CA VAL A 159 13.90 -3.24 -0.11
C VAL A 159 14.04 -3.76 -1.54
N GLU A 160 12.96 -4.32 -2.06
CA GLU A 160 12.89 -4.85 -3.42
C GLU A 160 11.90 -4.03 -4.24
N THR A 161 12.18 -3.85 -5.52
CA THR A 161 11.29 -3.16 -6.45
C THR A 161 10.92 -4.04 -7.63
N ILE A 162 9.73 -3.82 -8.17
CA ILE A 162 9.30 -4.33 -9.48
C ILE A 162 8.53 -3.21 -10.18
N ASP A 163 8.79 -2.97 -11.46
CA ASP A 163 8.03 -2.05 -12.29
C ASP A 163 7.14 -2.82 -13.27
N PHE A 164 5.82 -2.72 -13.11
CA PHE A 164 4.86 -3.41 -13.97
C PHE A 164 4.71 -2.77 -15.35
N ALA A 165 5.21 -1.54 -15.53
CA ALA A 165 5.26 -0.90 -16.84
C ALA A 165 6.36 -1.47 -17.75
N ASP A 166 7.32 -2.23 -17.19
CA ASP A 166 8.34 -2.91 -17.99
C ASP A 166 7.71 -4.03 -18.83
N ALA A 167 8.23 -4.23 -20.04
CA ALA A 167 7.77 -5.32 -20.91
C ALA A 167 7.97 -6.72 -20.31
N LYS A 168 8.89 -6.85 -19.35
CA LYS A 168 9.17 -8.06 -18.57
C LYS A 168 9.50 -7.65 -17.13
N PRO A 169 8.49 -7.40 -16.28
CA PRO A 169 8.70 -6.96 -14.92
C PRO A 169 9.56 -7.95 -14.13
N ARG A 170 10.54 -7.46 -13.38
CA ARG A 170 11.45 -8.25 -12.55
C ARG A 170 11.65 -7.62 -11.18
N TRP A 171 11.83 -8.45 -10.17
CA TRP A 171 12.23 -8.01 -8.85
C TRP A 171 13.73 -7.69 -8.80
N GLU A 172 14.05 -6.54 -8.21
CA GLU A 172 15.41 -6.10 -7.99
C GLU A 172 15.59 -5.62 -6.55
N LYS A 173 16.69 -6.03 -5.90
CA LYS A 173 17.10 -5.45 -4.61
C LYS A 173 17.64 -4.05 -4.84
N VAL A 174 16.95 -3.05 -4.32
CA VAL A 174 17.33 -1.63 -4.47
C VAL A 174 17.94 -1.04 -3.21
N GLY A 175 17.69 -1.63 -2.04
CA GLY A 175 18.27 -1.13 -0.81
C GLY A 175 18.04 -2.04 0.38
N SER A 176 18.36 -1.52 1.55
CA SER A 176 18.03 -2.14 2.83
C SER A 176 17.68 -1.08 3.85
N ILE A 177 16.59 -1.29 4.58
CA ILE A 177 16.30 -0.52 5.80
C ILE A 177 17.32 -0.87 6.88
N LEU A 178 17.55 0.08 7.78
CA LEU A 178 18.57 0.01 8.83
C LEU A 178 18.25 -1.04 9.91
N GLN A 179 16.98 -1.41 10.06
CA GLN A 179 16.53 -2.35 11.08
C GLN A 179 15.67 -3.45 10.43
N PRO A 180 16.14 -4.71 10.39
CA PRO A 180 15.37 -5.82 9.82
C PRO A 180 14.20 -6.20 10.74
N LEU A 181 13.01 -5.73 10.41
CA LEU A 181 11.81 -5.78 11.26
C LEU A 181 10.59 -6.28 10.48
N ALA A 182 9.92 -7.30 11.01
CA ALA A 182 8.61 -7.68 10.52
C ALA A 182 7.58 -6.58 10.81
N THR A 183 6.50 -6.55 10.04
CA THR A 183 5.34 -5.67 10.26
C THR A 183 5.72 -4.20 10.39
N THR A 184 6.76 -3.78 9.67
CA THR A 184 7.13 -2.37 9.53
C THR A 184 5.99 -1.61 8.85
N LYS A 185 5.87 -0.32 9.11
CA LYS A 185 4.91 0.55 8.43
C LYS A 185 5.62 1.35 7.35
N ALA A 186 5.08 1.32 6.14
CA ALA A 186 5.55 2.09 5.00
C ALA A 186 4.44 3.05 4.59
N VAL A 187 4.75 4.35 4.51
CA VAL A 187 3.78 5.39 4.14
C VAL A 187 4.40 6.25 3.04
N LEU A 188 3.75 6.27 1.86
CA LEU A 188 4.12 7.15 0.76
C LEU A 188 3.84 8.61 1.11
N LEU A 189 4.80 9.48 0.80
CA LEU A 189 4.72 10.91 1.07
C LEU A 189 4.54 11.74 -0.22
N PRO A 190 4.08 13.00 -0.13
CA PRO A 190 3.83 13.84 -1.31
C PRO A 190 5.03 14.10 -2.23
N ASP A 191 6.25 14.06 -1.70
CA ASP A 191 7.48 14.23 -2.46
C ASP A 191 7.94 12.94 -3.17
N GLY A 192 7.21 11.83 -3.01
CA GLY A 192 7.52 10.53 -3.60
C GLY A 192 8.42 9.65 -2.72
N THR A 193 8.85 10.13 -1.55
CA THR A 193 9.59 9.32 -0.57
C THR A 193 8.65 8.42 0.24
N VAL A 194 9.23 7.43 0.93
CA VAL A 194 8.51 6.48 1.78
C VAL A 194 9.01 6.60 3.21
N LEU A 195 8.14 7.05 4.12
CA LEU A 195 8.41 7.00 5.55
C LEU A 195 8.27 5.56 6.02
N ILE A 196 9.35 5.04 6.59
CA ILE A 196 9.44 3.69 7.13
C ILE A 196 9.66 3.79 8.63
N GLY A 197 8.91 3.02 9.42
CA GLY A 197 9.20 2.88 10.84
C GLY A 197 8.25 1.94 11.53
N GLN A 198 8.45 1.77 12.84
CA GLN A 198 7.78 0.73 13.60
C GLN A 198 8.11 -0.67 13.05
N GLY A 199 7.45 -1.70 13.56
CA GLY A 199 7.77 -3.09 13.30
C GLY A 199 8.56 -3.73 14.44
N VAL A 200 8.61 -5.05 14.44
CA VAL A 200 9.25 -5.83 15.50
C VAL A 200 10.10 -6.97 14.94
N ASN A 201 11.20 -7.29 15.63
CA ASN A 201 11.97 -8.50 15.38
C ASN A 201 11.89 -9.43 16.61
N ARG A 202 11.00 -10.42 16.49
CA ARG A 202 10.77 -11.46 17.51
C ARG A 202 11.59 -12.73 17.25
N SER A 203 12.48 -12.75 16.24
CA SER A 203 13.32 -13.92 15.99
C SER A 203 14.20 -14.23 17.21
N PRO A 204 14.25 -15.48 17.70
CA PRO A 204 15.17 -15.86 18.76
C PRO A 204 16.63 -15.68 18.33
N GLY A 205 16.91 -15.74 17.02
CA GLY A 205 18.23 -15.57 16.42
C GLY A 205 18.61 -14.14 16.05
N CYS A 206 17.80 -13.13 16.38
CA CYS A 206 18.11 -11.74 16.03
C CYS A 206 19.52 -11.35 16.51
N ASN A 207 20.36 -10.98 15.56
CA ASN A 207 21.76 -10.67 15.75
C ASN A 207 22.11 -9.35 15.06
N VAL A 208 22.91 -8.52 15.73
CA VAL A 208 23.54 -7.32 15.15
C VAL A 208 25.02 -7.41 15.49
N ASP A 209 25.88 -7.41 14.49
CA ASP A 209 27.35 -7.43 14.64
C ASP A 209 27.89 -8.56 15.54
N GLY A 210 27.32 -9.76 15.43
CA GLY A 210 27.75 -10.94 16.17
C GLY A 210 27.21 -11.05 17.60
N ARG A 211 26.41 -10.07 18.08
CA ARG A 211 25.74 -10.12 19.39
C ARG A 211 24.21 -10.23 19.26
N PRO A 212 23.52 -10.75 20.28
CA PRO A 212 22.06 -10.67 20.33
C PRO A 212 21.55 -9.22 20.21
N CYS A 213 20.44 -9.04 19.49
CA CYS A 213 19.77 -7.75 19.38
C CYS A 213 19.31 -7.26 20.76
N THR A 214 19.56 -5.97 21.03
CA THR A 214 18.99 -5.22 22.13
C THR A 214 17.47 -5.06 21.98
N PHE A 215 16.80 -4.61 23.04
CA PHE A 215 15.38 -4.24 22.97
C PHE A 215 15.11 -3.23 21.86
N GLU A 216 15.89 -2.15 21.76
CA GLU A 216 15.66 -1.11 20.75
C GLU A 216 15.83 -1.60 19.30
N GLU A 217 16.72 -2.56 19.08
CA GLU A 217 16.91 -3.19 17.77
C GLU A 217 15.75 -4.12 17.40
N ARG A 218 14.99 -4.59 18.40
CA ARG A 218 13.83 -5.46 18.21
C ARG A 218 12.51 -4.71 18.10
N GLU A 219 12.44 -3.42 18.42
CA GLU A 219 11.18 -2.65 18.60
C GLU A 219 10.95 -1.50 17.61
N GLY A 220 11.69 -1.45 16.49
CA GLY A 220 11.39 -0.51 15.39
C GLY A 220 11.28 0.96 15.77
N HIS A 221 12.04 1.37 16.78
CA HIS A 221 11.93 2.71 17.35
C HIS A 221 12.48 3.83 16.46
N HIS A 222 13.33 3.51 15.48
CA HIS A 222 13.88 4.51 14.57
C HIS A 222 13.03 4.61 13.30
N PHE A 223 12.52 5.81 13.03
CA PHE A 223 11.99 6.13 11.72
C PHE A 223 13.12 6.30 10.73
N GLN A 224 12.80 6.05 9.46
CA GLN A 224 13.73 6.04 8.35
C GLN A 224 13.00 6.57 7.12
N MET A 225 13.70 7.27 6.25
CA MET A 225 13.17 7.64 4.93
C MET A 225 13.82 6.77 3.88
N PHE A 226 13.02 6.09 3.06
CA PHE A 226 13.48 5.52 1.81
C PHE A 226 13.12 6.47 0.66
N ASP A 227 14.10 6.77 -0.20
CA ASP A 227 13.89 7.54 -1.42
C ASP A 227 13.94 6.60 -2.64
N PRO A 228 12.79 6.29 -3.24
CA PRO A 228 12.70 5.48 -4.47
C PRO A 228 13.55 5.99 -5.64
N ALA A 229 13.78 7.30 -5.75
CA ALA A 229 14.50 7.88 -6.88
C ALA A 229 16.02 7.62 -6.80
N THR A 230 16.57 7.60 -5.59
CA THR A 230 18.01 7.42 -5.35
C THR A 230 18.35 6.05 -4.76
N SER A 231 17.32 5.27 -4.38
CA SER A 231 17.44 4.03 -3.63
C SER A 231 18.19 4.19 -2.30
N SER A 232 18.16 5.39 -1.72
CA SER A 232 18.86 5.71 -0.48
C SER A 232 17.95 5.59 0.74
N VAL A 233 18.54 5.26 1.89
CA VAL A 233 17.85 5.21 3.18
C VAL A 233 18.51 6.19 4.15
N THR A 234 17.71 7.06 4.76
CA THR A 234 18.16 8.05 5.75
C THR A 234 17.55 7.76 7.11
N LYS A 235 18.37 7.72 8.16
CA LYS A 235 17.90 7.61 9.55
C LYS A 235 17.21 8.91 9.99
N LEU A 236 16.05 8.80 10.62
CA LEU A 236 15.27 9.94 11.12
C LEU A 236 15.17 9.90 12.66
N ALA A 237 14.17 10.60 13.19
CA ALA A 237 13.88 10.65 14.62
C ALA A 237 13.51 9.27 15.19
N LYS A 238 13.61 9.16 16.50
CA LYS A 238 13.26 7.98 17.29
C LYS A 238 11.95 8.22 18.03
N THR A 239 11.15 7.17 18.21
CA THR A 239 10.04 7.13 19.17
C THR A 239 10.36 6.21 20.35
N THR A 240 9.64 6.39 21.45
CA THR A 240 9.65 5.49 22.61
C THR A 240 8.49 4.48 22.59
N VAL A 241 7.57 4.62 21.64
CA VAL A 241 6.39 3.75 21.51
C VAL A 241 6.71 2.70 20.47
N SER A 242 6.75 1.43 20.87
CA SER A 242 6.83 0.31 19.93
C SER A 242 5.47 0.09 19.26
N ARG A 243 5.46 -0.31 17.99
CA ARG A 243 4.28 -0.81 17.30
C ARG A 243 4.70 -1.95 16.39
N GLY A 244 4.18 -3.14 16.60
CA GLY A 244 4.36 -4.31 15.74
C GLY A 244 3.18 -4.49 14.79
N LEU A 245 2.50 -5.63 14.92
CA LEU A 245 1.52 -6.10 13.96
C LEU A 245 0.25 -5.22 13.93
N HIS A 246 -0.32 -4.85 15.07
CA HIS A 246 -1.59 -4.10 15.13
C HIS A 246 -1.40 -2.58 15.29
N GLY A 247 -0.17 -2.09 15.16
CA GLY A 247 0.08 -0.70 14.84
C GLY A 247 -0.50 -0.33 13.48
N THR A 248 -0.77 0.96 13.28
CA THR A 248 -1.19 1.53 12.00
C THR A 248 -0.46 2.84 11.75
N ALA A 249 -0.33 3.20 10.47
CA ALA A 249 0.20 4.48 10.03
C ALA A 249 -0.62 5.00 8.85
N THR A 250 -0.91 6.30 8.80
CA THR A 250 -1.59 6.90 7.66
C THR A 250 -1.12 8.33 7.40
N LEU A 251 -1.03 8.71 6.13
CA LEU A 251 -0.72 10.08 5.72
C LEU A 251 -1.90 11.01 6.02
N LEU A 252 -1.62 12.15 6.63
CA LEU A 252 -2.60 13.21 6.90
C LEU A 252 -2.60 14.28 5.79
N PRO A 253 -3.71 15.02 5.61
CA PRO A 253 -3.80 16.10 4.62
C PRO A 253 -2.76 17.21 4.80
N ASP A 254 -2.22 17.41 5.99
CA ASP A 254 -1.16 18.40 6.23
C ASP A 254 0.24 17.87 5.89
N ALA A 255 0.34 16.71 5.25
CA ALA A 255 1.58 16.00 4.90
C ALA A 255 2.39 15.52 6.13
N SER A 256 1.77 15.43 7.30
CA SER A 256 2.32 14.66 8.43
C SER A 256 1.81 13.22 8.41
N VAL A 257 2.40 12.34 9.20
CA VAL A 257 1.99 10.93 9.29
C VAL A 257 1.51 10.62 10.69
N PHE A 258 0.29 10.10 10.79
CA PHE A 258 -0.29 9.66 12.05
C PHE A 258 0.00 8.19 12.30
N PHE A 259 0.57 7.87 13.44
CA PHE A 259 0.81 6.52 13.94
C PHE A 259 -0.10 6.25 15.14
N ALA A 260 -0.77 5.11 15.15
CA ALA A 260 -1.66 4.69 16.23
C ALA A 260 -1.63 3.18 16.46
N GLY A 261 -2.33 2.72 17.49
CA GLY A 261 -2.26 1.34 17.98
C GLY A 261 -0.98 1.07 18.79
N GLU A 262 -1.00 0.01 19.58
CA GLU A 262 -0.61 -1.37 19.23
C GLU A 262 -1.42 -2.28 20.17
N ASN A 263 -1.36 -3.59 20.00
CA ASN A 263 -1.74 -4.54 21.04
C ASN A 263 -1.11 -4.22 22.39
N ARG A 264 -1.94 -4.15 23.44
CA ARG A 264 -1.46 -3.83 24.79
C ARG A 264 -0.48 -4.87 25.31
N GLU A 265 -0.70 -6.15 25.01
CA GLU A 265 0.20 -7.24 25.39
C GLU A 265 1.58 -7.13 24.73
N ALA A 266 1.69 -6.40 23.60
CA ALA A 266 2.97 -6.12 22.96
C ALA A 266 3.69 -4.91 23.57
N LEU A 267 3.01 -4.10 24.41
CA LEU A 267 3.54 -2.89 25.04
C LEU A 267 3.87 -3.07 26.53
N VAL A 268 3.33 -4.10 27.17
CA VAL A 268 3.53 -4.37 28.60
C VAL A 268 4.44 -5.59 28.75
N ARG A 269 5.38 -5.56 29.69
CA ARG A 269 6.28 -6.70 29.91
C ARG A 269 5.51 -7.87 30.52
N PRO A 270 5.82 -9.13 30.18
CA PRO A 270 5.13 -10.31 30.72
C PRO A 270 5.13 -10.42 32.26
N ASP A 271 6.08 -9.77 32.94
CA ASP A 271 6.23 -9.75 34.40
C ASP A 271 5.61 -8.51 35.08
N ASP A 272 5.00 -7.60 34.31
CA ASP A 272 4.31 -6.43 34.85
C ASP A 272 2.91 -6.83 35.40
N PRO A 273 2.49 -6.36 36.59
CA PRO A 273 1.15 -6.62 37.13
C PRO A 273 0.00 -6.12 36.23
N SER A 274 0.29 -5.22 35.30
CA SER A 274 -0.64 -4.70 34.31
C SER A 274 -0.65 -5.55 33.04
N PHE A 275 0.21 -6.55 32.89
CA PHE A 275 0.28 -7.41 31.70
C PHE A 275 -1.04 -8.16 31.53
N PRO A 276 -1.83 -7.86 30.47
CA PRO A 276 -3.13 -8.51 30.30
C PRO A 276 -2.91 -10.00 29.99
N LEU A 277 -3.09 -10.85 31.00
CA LEU A 277 -2.92 -12.30 30.89
C LEU A 277 -4.15 -12.99 30.29
N MET A 278 -4.43 -12.89 28.96
CA MET A 278 -5.37 -13.86 28.34
C MET A 278 -5.67 -13.82 26.84
N SER A 279 -6.01 -15.01 26.34
CA SER A 279 -6.67 -15.31 25.06
C SER A 279 -8.08 -14.71 24.92
N SER A 280 -8.32 -14.05 23.78
CA SER A 280 -9.65 -13.63 23.32
C SER A 280 -10.61 -14.80 23.03
N TYR A 281 -11.91 -14.50 22.98
CA TYR A 281 -13.11 -15.35 22.83
C TYR A 281 -13.36 -16.50 23.86
N ALA A 282 -12.45 -16.89 24.77
CA ALA A 282 -12.66 -18.10 25.61
C ALA A 282 -12.52 -18.00 27.16
N GLY A 283 -12.24 -16.84 27.79
CA GLY A 283 -12.02 -16.77 29.28
C GLY A 283 -10.62 -17.31 29.73
N LEU A 284 -10.01 -17.05 30.90
CA LEU A 284 -10.28 -16.21 32.11
C LEU A 284 -8.99 -15.46 32.62
N LEU A 285 -9.08 -14.15 32.92
CA LEU A 285 -7.97 -13.21 33.26
C LEU A 285 -7.83 -13.21 34.78
N PRO A 286 -6.61 -13.34 35.34
CA PRO A 286 -5.95 -12.19 36.02
C PRO A 286 -4.40 -12.18 35.83
N HIS A 287 -3.63 -11.09 35.94
CA HIS A 287 -3.81 -9.71 36.43
C HIS A 287 -3.91 -8.65 35.30
N GLY A 288 -4.47 -7.47 35.63
CA GLY A 288 -4.51 -6.26 34.80
C GLY A 288 -5.92 -5.84 34.35
N ASP A 289 -6.30 -4.58 34.58
CA ASP A 289 -7.57 -3.95 34.18
C ASP A 289 -7.74 -3.95 32.63
N PRO A 290 -8.81 -4.54 32.07
CA PRO A 290 -9.05 -4.61 30.62
C PRO A 290 -9.40 -3.26 29.97
N ASP A 291 -9.73 -2.22 30.73
CA ASP A 291 -10.11 -0.90 30.19
C ASP A 291 -8.91 0.02 29.86
N GLN A 292 -7.68 -0.47 29.94
CA GLN A 292 -6.47 0.34 29.75
C GLN A 292 -5.73 0.09 28.44
N GLY A 293 -6.40 0.23 27.30
CA GLY A 293 -5.68 0.46 26.04
C GLY A 293 -4.60 1.53 26.25
N VAL A 294 -3.48 1.46 25.54
CA VAL A 294 -2.56 2.59 25.46
C VAL A 294 -2.96 3.36 24.20
N PRO A 295 -3.93 4.30 24.27
CA PRO A 295 -4.42 5.06 23.11
C PRO A 295 -3.39 6.11 22.71
N VAL A 296 -2.20 5.66 22.31
CA VAL A 296 -1.11 6.56 21.95
C VAL A 296 -1.09 6.75 20.44
N GLY A 297 -1.68 7.87 20.03
CA GLY A 297 -1.47 8.48 18.72
C GLY A 297 -0.21 9.34 18.74
N GLN A 298 0.62 9.26 17.71
CA GLN A 298 1.74 10.16 17.48
C GLN A 298 1.68 10.70 16.05
N VAL A 299 1.91 12.00 15.91
CA VAL A 299 2.07 12.63 14.59
C VAL A 299 3.55 12.81 14.33
N PHE A 300 4.05 12.20 13.26
CA PHE A 300 5.39 12.44 12.74
C PHE A 300 5.32 13.55 11.71
N SER A 301 6.10 14.63 11.90
CA SER A 301 6.31 15.67 10.88
C SER A 301 7.58 15.32 10.09
N PRO A 302 7.50 14.92 8.81
CA PRO A 302 8.69 14.56 8.05
C PRO A 302 9.63 15.76 7.79
N PRO A 303 10.92 15.49 7.46
CA PRO A 303 11.95 16.52 7.32
C PRO A 303 11.58 17.65 6.36
N TYR A 304 10.85 17.36 5.29
CA TYR A 304 10.39 18.34 4.30
C TYR A 304 9.49 19.48 4.84
N LEU A 305 9.04 19.40 6.11
CA LEU A 305 8.24 20.45 6.76
C LEU A 305 9.13 21.42 7.55
N PHE A 306 10.45 21.22 7.51
CA PHE A 306 11.43 21.99 8.26
C PHE A 306 12.55 22.48 7.36
N LYS A 307 13.11 23.63 7.72
CA LYS A 307 14.36 24.14 7.18
C LYS A 307 15.53 23.45 7.90
N HIS A 308 16.74 23.64 7.38
CA HIS A 308 17.95 23.09 7.98
C HIS A 308 18.20 23.59 9.43
N ASP A 309 17.71 24.77 9.79
CA ASP A 309 17.80 25.32 11.16
C ASP A 309 16.76 24.73 12.14
N GLY A 310 15.91 23.80 11.68
CA GLY A 310 14.86 23.16 12.47
C GLY A 310 13.56 23.97 12.56
N SER A 311 13.50 25.19 12.03
CA SER A 311 12.26 25.96 11.95
C SER A 311 11.34 25.43 10.84
N ARG A 312 10.04 25.76 10.87
CA ARG A 312 9.09 25.31 9.84
C ARG A 312 9.42 25.91 8.47
N ALA A 313 9.40 25.06 7.43
CA ALA A 313 9.52 25.51 6.05
C ALA A 313 8.26 26.28 5.62
N ALA A 314 8.42 27.29 4.77
CA ALA A 314 7.29 27.90 4.07
C ALA A 314 6.78 26.89 3.04
N ARG A 315 5.47 26.66 3.00
CA ARG A 315 4.85 25.67 2.12
C ARG A 315 4.24 26.33 0.89
N PRO A 316 4.27 25.70 -0.29
CA PRO A 316 3.44 26.15 -1.41
C PRO A 316 1.95 26.04 -1.03
N VAL A 317 1.13 26.98 -1.53
CA VAL A 317 -0.30 27.06 -1.20
C VAL A 317 -1.14 26.86 -2.45
N ILE A 318 -1.97 25.82 -2.45
CA ILE A 318 -3.02 25.63 -3.46
C ILE A 318 -4.18 26.59 -3.14
N ALA A 319 -4.25 27.69 -3.89
CA ALA A 319 -5.29 28.71 -3.78
C ALA A 319 -6.63 28.21 -4.34
N LYS A 320 -6.60 27.47 -5.46
CA LYS A 320 -7.80 26.88 -6.09
C LYS A 320 -7.47 25.53 -6.73
N ALA A 321 -8.35 24.57 -6.54
CA ALA A 321 -8.31 23.26 -7.21
C ALA A 321 -9.75 22.75 -7.42
N PRO A 322 -10.00 21.91 -8.43
CA PRO A 322 -11.31 21.32 -8.66
C PRO A 322 -11.68 20.35 -7.52
N LYS A 323 -12.97 20.28 -7.16
CA LYS A 323 -13.49 19.29 -6.20
C LYS A 323 -13.68 17.89 -6.82
N LYS A 324 -13.86 17.85 -8.14
CA LYS A 324 -14.11 16.64 -8.93
C LYS A 324 -13.20 16.68 -10.16
N ILE A 325 -12.59 15.55 -10.50
CA ILE A 325 -11.86 15.36 -11.76
C ILE A 325 -12.40 14.11 -12.46
N ALA A 326 -12.25 14.07 -13.78
CA ALA A 326 -12.54 12.91 -14.60
C ALA A 326 -11.24 12.32 -15.15
N TYR A 327 -11.30 11.08 -15.63
CA TYR A 327 -10.21 10.51 -16.40
C TYR A 327 -10.03 11.26 -17.71
N ARG A 328 -8.81 11.19 -18.25
CA ARG A 328 -8.42 11.82 -19.52
C ARG A 328 -8.47 13.35 -19.44
N GLY A 329 -7.92 14.02 -20.44
CA GLY A 329 -7.87 15.49 -20.45
C GLY A 329 -6.98 16.07 -19.36
N SER A 330 -7.35 17.22 -18.82
CA SER A 330 -6.52 17.98 -17.88
C SER A 330 -7.38 18.91 -17.03
N PHE A 331 -6.87 19.30 -15.87
CA PHE A 331 -7.50 20.23 -14.95
C PHE A 331 -6.51 21.30 -14.48
N ASP A 332 -7.05 22.42 -13.97
CA ASP A 332 -6.23 23.56 -13.56
C ASP A 332 -6.12 23.63 -12.03
N VAL A 333 -4.92 23.97 -11.55
CA VAL A 333 -4.62 24.20 -10.13
C VAL A 333 -3.97 25.57 -10.03
N ARG A 334 -4.53 26.47 -9.22
CA ARG A 334 -3.94 27.78 -8.94
C ARG A 334 -3.14 27.72 -7.65
N VAL A 335 -1.87 28.11 -7.71
CA VAL A 335 -0.99 28.31 -6.56
C VAL A 335 -0.88 29.80 -6.23
N ALA A 336 -0.64 30.16 -4.97
CA ALA A 336 -0.57 31.56 -4.54
C ALA A 336 0.78 32.25 -4.85
N GLY A 337 1.77 31.52 -5.37
CA GLY A 337 3.11 32.02 -5.70
C GLY A 337 3.51 31.71 -7.14
N ASP A 338 4.81 31.76 -7.44
CA ASP A 338 5.32 31.47 -8.77
C ASP A 338 5.11 29.98 -9.13
N PRO A 339 4.30 29.65 -10.17
CA PRO A 339 4.05 28.28 -10.56
C PRO A 339 5.30 27.57 -11.11
N SER A 340 6.32 28.33 -11.52
CA SER A 340 7.61 27.78 -11.99
C SER A 340 8.44 27.18 -10.85
N GLU A 341 8.13 27.47 -9.58
CA GLU A 341 8.79 26.91 -8.40
C GLU A 341 8.24 25.55 -7.99
N ILE A 342 7.18 25.07 -8.63
CA ILE A 342 6.60 23.75 -8.39
C ILE A 342 7.39 22.70 -9.18
N ALA A 343 7.88 21.67 -8.49
CA ALA A 343 8.64 20.57 -9.06
C ALA A 343 7.76 19.35 -9.38
N SER A 344 6.72 19.09 -8.59
CA SER A 344 5.81 17.97 -8.84
C SER A 344 4.38 18.25 -8.38
N VAL A 345 3.44 17.51 -8.99
CA VAL A 345 2.03 17.45 -8.60
C VAL A 345 1.68 15.99 -8.41
N ALA A 346 1.08 15.65 -7.27
CA ALA A 346 0.78 14.27 -6.91
C ALA A 346 -0.65 14.11 -6.40
N LEU A 347 -1.29 13.02 -6.81
CA LEU A 347 -2.47 12.50 -6.13
C LEU A 347 -2.04 11.37 -5.19
N LEU A 348 -2.48 11.45 -3.94
CA LEU A 348 -2.28 10.42 -2.94
C LEU A 348 -3.63 9.92 -2.45
N ARG A 349 -3.87 8.63 -2.63
CA ARG A 349 -4.97 7.94 -1.95
C ARG A 349 -4.42 7.37 -0.67
N SER A 350 -5.05 7.74 0.45
CA SER A 350 -4.90 6.99 1.68
C SER A 350 -5.98 5.92 1.73
N ASP A 351 -5.59 4.72 2.14
CA ASP A 351 -6.43 3.57 2.43
C ASP A 351 -6.21 3.14 3.88
N HIS A 352 -6.80 2.01 4.27
CA HIS A 352 -6.56 1.40 5.56
C HIS A 352 -5.14 0.78 5.62
N ASN A 353 -4.41 1.07 6.70
CA ASN A 353 -3.20 0.34 7.08
C ASN A 353 -3.53 -0.54 8.29
N THR A 354 -3.57 -1.85 8.11
CA THR A 354 -3.77 -2.81 9.21
C THR A 354 -2.86 -4.01 8.98
N HIS A 355 -2.23 -4.54 10.03
CA HIS A 355 -1.29 -5.66 9.89
C HIS A 355 -0.11 -5.37 8.93
N SER A 356 0.22 -4.07 8.74
CA SER A 356 1.14 -3.56 7.70
C SER A 356 0.66 -3.73 6.25
N LEU A 357 -0.62 -4.03 6.02
CA LEU A 357 -1.21 -4.16 4.69
C LEU A 357 -1.67 -2.80 4.18
N THR A 358 -1.31 -2.47 2.95
CA THR A 358 -1.69 -1.24 2.26
C THR A 358 -2.02 -1.55 0.79
N THR A 359 -3.25 -1.98 0.53
CA THR A 359 -3.68 -2.40 -0.83
C THR A 359 -4.22 -1.27 -1.69
N GLY A 360 -4.71 -0.19 -1.09
CA GLY A 360 -5.25 0.97 -1.80
C GLY A 360 -4.46 2.27 -1.61
N ASP A 361 -3.41 2.27 -0.79
CA ASP A 361 -2.49 3.40 -0.70
C ASP A 361 -1.74 3.52 -2.03
N ARG A 362 -1.92 4.65 -2.70
CA ARG A 362 -1.30 4.86 -4.01
C ARG A 362 -0.87 6.29 -4.22
N TYR A 363 0.38 6.45 -4.65
CA TYR A 363 0.93 7.69 -5.15
C TYR A 363 0.83 7.72 -6.67
N VAL A 364 0.26 8.80 -7.22
CA VAL A 364 0.18 9.01 -8.67
C VAL A 364 0.83 10.36 -8.99
N LYS A 365 2.03 10.31 -9.55
CA LYS A 365 2.76 11.48 -10.05
C LYS A 365 2.11 11.94 -11.35
N LEU A 366 1.65 13.19 -11.37
CA LEU A 366 0.98 13.76 -12.53
C LEU A 366 1.92 14.65 -13.31
N ALA A 367 1.91 14.51 -14.64
CA ALA A 367 2.50 15.50 -15.52
C ALA A 367 1.74 16.83 -15.43
N PHE A 368 2.47 17.94 -15.49
CA PHE A 368 1.89 19.28 -15.43
C PHE A 368 2.77 20.28 -16.18
N ARG A 369 2.22 21.47 -16.42
CA ARG A 369 2.98 22.64 -16.89
C ARG A 369 2.42 23.92 -16.28
N ALA A 370 3.27 24.90 -16.03
CA ALA A 370 2.81 26.25 -15.76
C ALA A 370 2.13 26.82 -17.03
N LYS A 371 0.99 27.48 -16.87
CA LYS A 371 0.42 28.30 -17.96
C LYS A 371 1.31 29.53 -18.15
N ARG A 372 1.46 29.97 -19.39
CA ARG A 372 2.13 31.25 -19.73
C ARG A 372 1.01 32.27 -19.99
N ASP A 373 1.24 33.52 -19.57
CA ASP A 373 0.34 34.71 -19.63
C ASP A 373 -0.52 34.96 -18.37
N ASP A 374 -1.22 36.11 -18.34
CA ASP A 374 -1.93 36.84 -17.24
C ASP A 374 -2.70 36.05 -16.15
N ASP A 375 -2.75 34.73 -16.24
CA ASP A 375 -3.22 33.79 -15.21
C ASP A 375 -2.10 33.50 -14.19
N ASP A 376 -1.73 34.52 -13.41
CA ASP A 376 -0.75 34.44 -12.32
C ASP A 376 -1.03 33.21 -11.44
N GLY A 377 -0.08 32.27 -11.43
CA GLY A 377 -0.10 31.11 -10.53
C GLY A 377 -0.80 29.84 -11.04
N GLU A 378 -1.21 29.73 -12.31
CA GLU A 378 -1.91 28.52 -12.79
C GLU A 378 -1.01 27.40 -13.34
N LEU A 379 -1.28 26.18 -12.88
CA LEU A 379 -0.75 24.92 -13.41
C LEU A 379 -1.84 24.20 -14.20
N ARG A 380 -1.52 23.76 -15.41
CA ARG A 380 -2.32 22.79 -16.17
C ARG A 380 -1.80 21.39 -15.86
N VAL A 381 -2.61 20.57 -15.21
CA VAL A 381 -2.25 19.22 -14.74
C VAL A 381 -2.94 18.17 -15.60
N ARG A 382 -2.20 17.14 -16.03
CA ARG A 382 -2.74 15.98 -16.75
C ARG A 382 -3.50 15.08 -15.77
N ALA A 383 -4.76 14.78 -16.06
CA ALA A 383 -5.51 13.80 -15.27
C ALA A 383 -5.04 12.38 -15.60
N PRO A 384 -5.16 11.41 -14.67
CA PRO A 384 -5.03 9.99 -14.99
C PRO A 384 -5.88 9.65 -16.21
N LYS A 385 -5.30 8.93 -17.18
CA LYS A 385 -5.96 8.52 -18.42
C LYS A 385 -6.80 7.25 -18.21
N LEU A 386 -6.35 6.35 -17.33
CA LEU A 386 -6.93 5.02 -17.13
C LEU A 386 -7.26 4.74 -15.65
N PRO A 387 -8.31 3.96 -15.35
CA PRO A 387 -8.62 3.52 -13.98
C PRO A 387 -7.50 2.72 -13.31
N ALA A 388 -6.69 1.99 -14.08
CA ALA A 388 -5.55 1.24 -13.57
C ALA A 388 -4.46 2.14 -12.98
N GLN A 389 -4.35 3.40 -13.42
CA GLN A 389 -3.41 4.39 -12.88
C GLN A 389 -3.88 4.89 -11.51
N ALA A 390 -5.17 5.22 -11.42
CA ALA A 390 -5.80 5.74 -10.22
C ALA A 390 -7.23 5.22 -10.14
N VAL A 391 -7.52 4.33 -9.19
CA VAL A 391 -8.87 3.79 -8.98
C VAL A 391 -9.84 4.92 -8.60
N PRO A 392 -11.10 4.95 -9.06
CA PRO A 392 -12.04 6.00 -8.71
C PRO A 392 -12.16 6.19 -7.20
N GLY A 393 -12.33 7.44 -6.75
CA GLY A 393 -12.46 7.73 -5.32
C GLY A 393 -11.85 9.07 -4.89
N ILE A 394 -11.59 9.16 -3.59
CA ILE A 394 -11.10 10.39 -2.95
C ILE A 394 -9.57 10.34 -2.88
N TYR A 395 -8.95 11.44 -3.31
CA TYR A 395 -7.51 11.65 -3.26
C TYR A 395 -7.19 12.96 -2.55
N MET A 396 -6.00 13.03 -1.97
CA MET A 396 -5.34 14.27 -1.59
C MET A 396 -4.45 14.71 -2.75
N LEU A 397 -4.70 15.90 -3.28
CA LEU A 397 -3.88 16.57 -4.27
C LEU A 397 -2.83 17.44 -3.57
N PHE A 398 -1.57 17.21 -3.88
CA PHE A 398 -0.44 17.99 -3.40
C PHE A 398 0.29 18.66 -4.57
N VAL A 399 0.83 19.85 -4.32
CA VAL A 399 1.93 20.41 -5.11
C VAL A 399 3.17 20.43 -4.23
N VAL A 400 4.34 20.12 -4.81
CA VAL A 400 5.63 20.10 -4.10
C VAL A 400 6.56 21.07 -4.80
N ASP A 401 7.21 21.94 -4.03
CA ASP A 401 8.17 22.91 -4.58
C ASP A 401 9.53 22.26 -4.89
N LYS A 402 10.42 23.02 -5.53
CA LYS A 402 11.80 22.58 -5.87
C LYS A 402 12.68 22.25 -4.66
N ASN A 403 12.29 22.67 -3.44
CA ASN A 403 12.98 22.31 -2.20
C ASN A 403 12.39 21.03 -1.57
N GLY A 404 11.40 20.40 -2.20
CA GLY A 404 10.73 19.21 -1.71
C GLY A 404 9.63 19.49 -0.68
N VAL A 405 9.26 20.76 -0.45
CA VAL A 405 8.25 21.11 0.56
C VAL A 405 6.83 20.95 -0.03
N PRO A 406 5.97 20.10 0.55
CA PRO A 406 4.62 19.91 0.02
C PRO A 406 3.61 20.94 0.54
N SER A 407 2.61 21.25 -0.27
CA SER A 407 1.43 21.99 0.17
C SER A 407 0.62 21.21 1.20
N VAL A 408 -0.36 21.86 1.85
CA VAL A 408 -1.47 21.11 2.45
C VAL A 408 -2.28 20.47 1.30
N GLY A 409 -2.67 19.22 1.47
CA GLY A 409 -3.43 18.45 0.50
C GLY A 409 -4.83 18.99 0.29
N ARG A 410 -5.28 19.03 -0.97
CA ARG A 410 -6.66 19.35 -1.33
C ARG A 410 -7.42 18.08 -1.66
N ARG A 411 -8.59 17.90 -1.04
CA ARG A 411 -9.49 16.78 -1.38
C ARG A 411 -9.99 16.93 -2.82
N VAL A 412 -9.79 15.90 -3.63
CA VAL A 412 -10.32 15.77 -4.99
C VAL A 412 -11.03 14.43 -5.12
N ASN A 413 -12.18 14.40 -5.79
CA ASN A 413 -12.91 13.17 -6.11
C ASN A 413 -12.71 12.81 -7.59
N LEU A 414 -11.96 11.74 -7.87
CA LEU A 414 -11.82 11.15 -9.18
C LEU A 414 -13.06 10.30 -9.50
N LYS A 415 -13.83 10.74 -10.49
CA LYS A 415 -15.08 10.08 -10.86
C LYS A 415 -14.83 8.72 -11.52
N PRO A 416 -15.73 7.74 -11.34
CA PRO A 416 -15.73 6.53 -12.14
C PRO A 416 -15.71 6.88 -13.63
N GLU A 417 -15.03 6.06 -14.43
CA GLU A 417 -15.07 6.21 -15.87
C GLU A 417 -16.50 5.94 -16.36
N THR A 418 -17.15 6.97 -16.89
CA THR A 418 -18.42 6.82 -17.61
C THR A 418 -18.10 6.47 -19.06
N ASN A 419 -18.84 5.53 -19.64
CA ASN A 419 -18.78 5.36 -21.08
C ASN A 419 -19.42 6.60 -21.72
N GLU A 420 -18.84 7.14 -22.78
CA GLU A 420 -19.31 8.33 -23.55
C GLU A 420 -20.78 8.25 -24.03
N ARG A 421 -21.48 7.12 -23.82
CA ARG A 421 -22.92 6.99 -24.05
C ARG A 421 -23.77 7.54 -22.90
N ASP A 422 -23.28 7.50 -21.65
CA ASP A 422 -24.06 7.90 -20.47
C ASP A 422 -24.10 9.43 -20.27
N GLU A 423 -23.26 10.20 -20.98
CA GLU A 423 -23.29 11.68 -20.91
C GLU A 423 -24.42 12.29 -21.75
N ARG A 424 -24.84 11.62 -22.84
CA ARG A 424 -25.98 12.10 -23.65
C ARG A 424 -27.33 11.98 -22.94
N ASP A 425 -27.43 11.12 -21.93
CA ASP A 425 -28.67 10.89 -21.18
C ASP A 425 -28.69 11.64 -19.83
N ARG A 426 -27.67 12.45 -19.51
CA ARG A 426 -27.60 13.22 -18.25
C ARG A 426 -27.65 14.73 -18.42
N ASP A 427 -27.42 15.25 -19.63
CA ASP A 427 -27.54 16.68 -19.91
C ASP A 427 -29.02 17.14 -20.08
N ASP A 428 -29.99 16.22 -20.00
CA ASP A 428 -31.43 16.54 -20.06
C ASP A 428 -32.10 16.68 -18.67
N ASP A 429 -31.38 16.50 -17.55
CA ASP A 429 -31.99 16.41 -16.19
C ASP A 429 -31.26 17.22 -15.07
N GLU A 430 -30.56 18.34 -15.37
CA GLU A 430 -30.19 19.35 -14.35
C GLU A 430 -30.35 20.81 -14.80
#